data_AF-A0AAC9IFL5-F1
#
_entry.id   AF-A0AAC9IFL5-F1
#
_cell.length_a   1.000
_cell.length_b   1.000
_cell.length_c   1.000
_cell.angle_alpha   90.00
_cell.angle_beta   90.00
_cell.angle_gamma   90.00
#
_symmetry.space_group_name_H-M   'P 1'
#
loop_
_entity.id
_entity.type
_entity.pdbx_description
1 polymer ?
#
loop_
_entity_poly.entity_id
_entity_poly.type
_entity_poly.pdbx_seq_one_letter_code
_entity_poly.pdbx_strand_id
1 'polypeptide(L)' 'MTYAAPQVDYSTMEPAIMDQAWFLVFIAVLLGLGATVVLGAAVWCLANGKGSFTGAVQWESGLKVQIECK' A
#
# COMPACT_ATOMS: atom_id res chain seq x y z
N MET A 1 -4.14 -37.89 41.24
CA MET A 1 -3.19 -37.57 40.15
C MET A 1 -3.69 -36.29 39.49
N THR A 2 -3.12 -35.14 39.86
CA THR A 2 -3.56 -33.83 39.35
C THR A 2 -2.78 -33.53 38.08
N TYR A 3 -3.47 -33.37 36.96
CA TYR A 3 -2.85 -33.02 35.68
C TYR A 3 -2.59 -31.51 35.64
N ALA A 4 -1.33 -31.11 35.49
CA ALA A 4 -0.95 -29.73 35.24
C ALA A 4 -0.81 -29.53 33.73
N ALA A 5 -1.68 -28.70 33.14
CA ALA A 5 -1.60 -28.36 31.73
C ALA A 5 -0.42 -27.40 31.46
N PRO A 6 0.33 -27.59 30.36
CA PRO A 6 1.39 -26.67 29.98
C PRO A 6 0.81 -25.28 29.72
N GLN A 7 1.39 -24.27 30.38
CA GLN A 7 1.05 -22.88 30.13
C GLN A 7 1.92 -22.37 28.98
N VAL A 8 1.29 -21.77 27.97
CA VAL A 8 2.02 -21.09 26.88
C VAL A 8 2.30 -19.68 27.35
N ASP A 9 3.57 -19.30 27.42
CA ASP A 9 3.99 -17.98 27.83
C ASP A 9 3.99 -17.04 26.61
N TYR A 10 3.03 -16.12 26.59
CA TYR A 10 2.82 -15.19 25.46
C TYR A 10 3.69 -13.94 25.54
N SER A 11 4.36 -13.71 26.68
CA SER A 11 5.17 -12.51 26.94
C SER A 11 6.31 -12.33 25.94
N THR A 12 6.84 -13.43 25.40
CA THR A 12 7.86 -13.43 24.35
C THR A 12 7.34 -13.23 22.93
N MET A 13 6.03 -13.36 22.68
CA MET A 13 5.42 -13.15 21.35
C MET A 13 4.88 -11.72 21.13
N GLU A 14 4.55 -11.01 22.21
CA GLU A 14 4.11 -9.61 22.16
C GLU A 14 5.01 -8.67 21.33
N PRO A 15 6.36 -8.67 21.47
CA PRO A 15 7.21 -7.78 20.68
C PRO A 15 7.16 -8.10 19.18
N ALA A 16 7.09 -9.39 18.81
CA ALA A 16 7.02 -9.79 17.41
C ALA A 16 5.73 -9.31 16.72
N ILE A 17 4.62 -9.20 17.46
CA ILE A 17 3.33 -8.71 16.95
C ILE A 17 3.33 -7.18 16.78
N MET A 18 4.07 -6.46 17.63
CA MET A 18 4.20 -5.00 17.53
C MET A 18 5.13 -4.56 16.39
N ASP A 19 6.23 -5.28 16.12
CA ASP A 19 7.16 -4.93 15.04
C ASP A 19 6.50 -4.98 13.65
N GLN A 20 5.56 -5.90 13.45
CA GLN A 20 4.82 -6.04 12.19
C GLN A 20 3.72 -4.97 11.99
N ALA A 21 3.36 -4.19 13.03
CA ALA A 21 2.42 -3.08 12.89
C ALA A 21 2.96 -1.95 12.00
N TRP A 22 4.27 -1.73 11.97
CA TRP A 22 4.88 -0.69 11.14
C TRP A 22 4.73 -0.98 9.65
N PHE A 23 4.70 -2.26 9.26
CA PHE A 23 4.44 -2.67 7.88
C PHE A 23 3.07 -2.15 7.39
N LEU A 24 2.05 -2.15 8.25
CA LEU A 24 0.74 -1.60 7.90
C LEU A 24 0.79 -0.10 7.65
N VAL A 25 1.58 0.65 8.44
CA VAL A 25 1.80 2.09 8.23
C VAL A 25 2.47 2.34 6.88
N PHE A 26 3.50 1.56 6.55
CA PHE A 26 4.17 1.65 5.25
C PHE A 26 3.20 1.41 4.07
N ILE A 27 2.36 0.38 4.15
CA ILE A 27 1.34 0.11 3.12
C ILE A 27 0.31 1.24 3.04
N ALA A 28 -0.15 1.78 4.18
CA ALA A 28 -1.09 2.90 4.20
C ALA A 28 -0.52 4.15 3.50
N VAL A 29 0.78 4.44 3.69
CA VAL A 29 1.46 5.54 3.01
C VAL A 29 1.54 5.29 1.49
N LEU A 30 1.90 4.07 1.07
CA LEU A 30 1.94 3.73 -0.36
C LEU A 30 0.56 3.85 -1.03
N LEU A 31 -0.49 3.38 -0.36
CA LEU A 31 -1.86 3.52 -0.85
C LEU A 31 -2.30 4.99 -0.92
N GLY A 32 -1.93 5.79 0.09
CA GLY A 32 -2.20 7.23 0.11
C GLY A 32 -1.53 7.96 -1.06
N LEU A 33 -0.24 7.69 -1.30
CA LEU A 33 0.49 8.26 -2.44
C LEU A 33 -0.06 7.79 -3.78
N GLY A 34 -0.41 6.50 -3.90
CA GLY A 34 -1.07 5.98 -5.10
C GLY A 34 -2.40 6.68 -5.39
N ALA A 35 -3.24 6.83 -4.35
CA ALA A 35 -4.54 7.48 -4.46
C ALA A 35 -4.43 8.96 -4.86
N THR A 36 -3.47 9.72 -4.30
CA THR A 36 -3.29 11.13 -4.66
C THR A 36 -2.84 11.31 -6.11
N VAL A 37 -1.97 10.43 -6.63
CA VAL A 37 -1.56 10.44 -8.04
C VAL A 37 -2.74 10.16 -8.96
N VAL A 38 -3.56 9.15 -8.65
CA VAL A 38 -4.74 8.80 -9.44
C VAL A 38 -5.79 9.91 -9.42
N LEU A 39 -6.08 10.48 -8.25
CA LEU A 39 -7.01 11.61 -8.11
C LEU A 39 -6.49 12.86 -8.83
N GLY A 40 -5.20 13.15 -8.73
CA GLY A 40 -4.56 14.25 -9.46
C GLY A 40 -4.69 14.08 -10.97
N ALA A 41 -4.47 12.87 -11.47
CA ALA A 41 -4.68 12.54 -12.88
C ALA A 41 -6.15 12.68 -13.29
N ALA A 42 -7.10 12.25 -12.44
CA ALA A 42 -8.54 12.41 -12.71
C ALA A 42 -8.96 13.90 -12.79
N VAL A 43 -8.48 14.74 -11.87
CA VAL A 43 -8.71 16.19 -11.90
C VAL A 43 -8.09 16.81 -13.15
N TRP A 44 -6.89 16.38 -13.53
CA TRP A 44 -6.23 16.82 -14.76
C TRP A 44 -7.05 16.46 -16.01
N CYS A 45 -7.61 15.25 -16.06
CA CYS A 45 -8.50 14.82 -17.13
C CYS A 45 -9.73 15.72 -17.24
N LEU A 46 -10.37 16.05 -16.11
CA LEU A 46 -11.54 16.93 -16.08
C LEU A 46 -11.22 18.35 -16.57
N ALA A 47 -10.05 18.89 -16.20
CA ALA A 47 -9.65 20.25 -16.56
C ALA A 47 -9.18 20.38 -18.02
N ASN A 48 -8.45 19.39 -18.55
CA ASN A 48 -7.82 19.46 -19.88
C ASN A 48 -8.55 18.65 -20.97
N GLY A 49 -9.60 17.91 -20.62
CA GLY A 49 -10.54 17.27 -21.55
C GLY A 49 -10.01 16.01 -22.24
N LYS A 50 -8.87 16.08 -22.96
CA LYS A 50 -8.32 14.96 -23.74
C LYS A 50 -6.79 14.93 -23.69
N GLY A 51 -6.21 13.77 -23.41
CA GLY A 51 -4.76 13.57 -23.39
C GLY A 51 -4.34 12.43 -22.47
N SER A 52 -3.04 12.15 -22.42
CA SER A 52 -2.46 11.25 -21.40
C SER A 52 -1.81 12.09 -20.32
N PHE A 53 -1.99 11.70 -19.05
CA PHE A 53 -1.23 12.30 -17.95
C PHE A 53 0.27 12.10 -18.24
N THR A 54 1.07 13.17 -18.21
CA THR A 54 2.48 13.22 -18.65
C THR A 54 3.46 12.48 -17.72
N GLY A 55 3.07 11.32 -17.22
CA GLY A 55 3.82 10.49 -16.29
C GLY A 55 3.49 9.02 -16.52
N ALA A 56 4.04 8.44 -17.59
CA ALA A 56 4.06 6.99 -17.76
C ALA A 56 5.30 6.46 -17.02
N VAL A 57 5.08 5.59 -16.05
CA VAL A 57 6.15 4.85 -15.38
C VAL A 57 6.21 3.45 -15.97
N GLN A 58 7.38 3.11 -16.51
CA GLN A 58 7.69 1.81 -17.08
C GLN A 58 8.81 1.18 -16.27
N TRP A 59 8.53 0.02 -15.69
CA TRP A 59 9.52 -0.77 -14.99
C TRP A 59 10.16 -1.78 -15.96
N GLU A 60 11.44 -2.06 -15.77
CA GLU A 60 12.21 -3.09 -16.50
C GLU A 60 11.52 -4.47 -16.45
N SER A 61 10.76 -4.74 -15.38
CA SER A 61 9.95 -5.95 -15.19
C SER A 61 8.72 -6.05 -16.12
N GLY A 62 8.50 -5.08 -17.01
CA GLY A 62 7.43 -5.08 -18.01
C GLY A 62 6.11 -4.44 -17.55
N LEU A 63 6.00 -4.01 -16.29
CA LEU A 63 4.86 -3.24 -15.83
C LEU A 63 4.94 -1.83 -16.43
N LYS A 64 3.90 -1.42 -17.15
CA LYS A 64 3.75 -0.05 -17.66
C LYS A 64 2.44 0.51 -17.13
N VAL A 65 2.52 1.57 -16.32
CA VAL A 65 1.33 2.27 -15.83
C VAL A 65 1.21 3.58 -16.61
N GLN A 66 0.15 3.69 -17.40
CA GLN A 66 -0.21 4.87 -18.17
C GLN A 66 -1.65 5.24 -17.85
N ILE A 67 -1.89 6.50 -17.49
CA ILE A 67 -3.23 7.02 -17.26
C ILE A 67 -3.63 7.83 -18.50
N GLU A 68 -4.64 7.34 -19.22
CA GLU A 68 -5.23 8.01 -20.38
C GLU A 68 -6.56 8.65 -19.98
N CYS A 69 -6.74 9.92 -20.31
CA CYS A 69 -8.00 10.64 -20.19
C CYS A 69 -8.74 10.55 -21.53
N LYS A 70 -9.92 9.92 -21.54
CA LYS A 70 -10.79 9.81 -22.73
C LYS A 70 -12.07 10.60 -22.57
#